data_AF-A0A957EYK8-F1
#
_entry.id   AF-A0A957EYK8-F1
#
_cell.length_a   1.000
_cell.length_b   1.000
_cell.length_c   1.000
_cell.angle_alpha   90.00
_cell.angle_beta   90.00
_cell.angle_gamma   90.00
#
_symmetry.space_group_name_H-M   'P 1'
#
loop_
_entity.id
_entity.type
_entity.pdbx_description
1 polymer ?
#
loop_
_entity_poly.entity_id
_entity_poly.type
_entity_poly.pdbx_seq_one_letter_code
_entity_poly.pdbx_strand_id
1 'polypeptide(L)'
;RLRLYNGTYQDYLVQREAETAAAKAETAVSKPSEPDPGSNGTPLSKNAQRQRAEAIATVEAQIAAAEAQMEALSEALQDATQAQSFDRIQEISLEYAATEAKLEQLMASWETLLDE
;
A
#
# COMPACT_ATOMS: atom_id res chain seq x y z
N ARG A 1 -29.56 -5.60 -3.86
CA ARG A 1 -28.86 -4.86 -4.93
C ARG A 1 -27.44 -5.42 -4.98
N LEU A 2 -27.10 -6.18 -6.02
CA LEU A 2 -25.78 -6.81 -6.10
C LEU A 2 -24.72 -5.70 -6.15
N ARG A 3 -23.79 -5.74 -5.19
CA ARG A 3 -22.63 -4.86 -5.10
C ARG A 3 -21.73 -5.20 -6.28
N LEU A 4 -21.48 -4.26 -7.20
CA LEU A 4 -20.46 -4.50 -8.21
C LEU A 4 -19.11 -4.31 -7.51
N TYR A 5 -18.54 -5.45 -7.11
CA TYR A 5 -17.23 -5.62 -6.50
C TYR A 5 -16.42 -6.46 -7.50
N ASN A 6 -15.29 -5.94 -7.98
CA ASN A 6 -14.34 -6.63 -8.87
C ASN A 6 -12.95 -6.48 -8.23
N GLY A 7 -12.62 -7.28 -7.21
CA GLY A 7 -11.46 -7.03 -6.33
C GLY A 7 -10.12 -7.58 -6.84
N THR A 8 -9.09 -6.72 -6.78
CA THR A 8 -7.62 -6.94 -6.80
C THR A 8 -6.92 -5.65 -6.31
N TYR A 9 -5.68 -5.77 -5.80
CA TYR A 9 -5.19 -5.08 -4.59
C TYR A 9 -6.20 -5.26 -3.47
N GLN A 10 -7.34 -4.57 -3.46
CA GLN A 10 -8.49 -4.49 -2.53
C GLN A 10 -8.96 -5.62 -1.57
N ASP A 11 -8.42 -6.83 -1.58
CA ASP A 11 -8.28 -7.53 -0.28
C ASP A 11 -7.08 -7.00 0.49
N TYR A 12 -6.32 -6.10 -0.15
CA TYR A 12 -5.30 -5.20 0.30
C TYR A 12 -5.90 -4.49 1.48
N LEU A 13 -5.72 -5.23 2.55
CA LEU A 13 -5.59 -4.83 3.89
C LEU A 13 -6.70 -3.86 4.32
N VAL A 14 -7.91 -4.24 3.92
CA VAL A 14 -9.11 -4.56 4.76
C VAL A 14 -8.77 -5.06 6.18
N GLN A 15 -7.49 -5.37 6.46
CA GLN A 15 -6.96 -5.63 7.79
C GLN A 15 -5.69 -4.87 8.19
N ARG A 16 -5.08 -4.03 7.34
CA ARG A 16 -4.29 -2.90 7.85
C ARG A 16 -5.19 -2.04 8.77
N GLU A 17 -6.50 -2.07 8.50
CA GLU A 17 -7.64 -1.47 9.19
C GLU A 17 -8.04 -2.08 10.56
N ALA A 18 -7.46 -3.18 11.05
CA ALA A 18 -7.84 -3.73 12.37
C ALA A 18 -6.79 -3.53 13.48
N GLU A 19 -5.50 -3.49 13.15
CA GLU A 19 -4.45 -3.89 14.12
C GLU A 19 -3.43 -2.82 14.51
N THR A 20 -3.22 -1.75 13.75
CA THR A 20 -2.15 -0.82 14.16
C THR A 20 -2.56 0.19 15.25
N ALA A 21 -3.85 0.39 15.60
CA ALA A 21 -4.18 1.49 16.51
C ALA A 21 -5.52 1.43 17.29
N ALA A 22 -5.90 0.28 17.84
CA ALA A 22 -6.38 0.28 19.24
C ALA A 22 -5.20 0.48 20.23
N ALA A 23 -3.96 0.45 19.73
CA ALA A 23 -2.71 0.38 20.47
C ALA A 23 -2.00 1.73 20.74
N LYS A 24 -2.55 2.87 20.29
CA LYS A 24 -2.23 4.20 20.85
C LYS A 24 -3.54 4.82 21.33
N ALA A 25 -3.94 4.48 22.56
CA ALA A 25 -5.07 5.05 23.28
C ALA A 25 -5.04 6.60 23.28
N GLU A 26 -6.18 7.24 23.56
CA GLU A 26 -6.37 8.70 23.62
C GLU A 26 -6.51 9.33 22.22
N THR A 27 -7.71 9.37 21.66
CA THR A 27 -8.57 10.54 21.82
C THR A 27 -10.01 10.12 21.57
N ALA A 28 -10.80 10.12 22.63
CA ALA A 28 -12.22 9.86 22.56
C ALA A 28 -12.93 10.97 21.75
N VAL A 29 -13.99 10.57 21.05
CA VAL A 29 -15.07 11.38 20.45
C VAL A 29 -14.73 11.89 19.02
N SER A 30 -15.28 11.32 17.92
CA SER A 30 -16.70 11.46 17.53
C SER A 30 -17.13 10.56 16.34
N LYS A 31 -18.26 9.87 16.56
CA LYS A 31 -19.46 9.55 15.73
C LYS A 31 -19.52 9.60 14.17
N PRO A 32 -20.50 8.88 13.57
CA PRO A 32 -20.55 8.46 12.16
C PRO A 32 -21.20 9.49 11.23
N SER A 33 -20.85 9.46 9.94
CA SER A 33 -21.52 10.23 8.90
C SER A 33 -22.12 9.33 7.82
N GLU A 34 -23.39 9.60 7.54
CA GLU A 34 -24.30 9.01 6.57
C GLU A 34 -23.86 9.21 5.10
N PRO A 35 -24.44 8.44 4.14
CA PRO A 35 -24.06 8.50 2.74
C PRO A 35 -24.68 9.70 1.99
N ASP A 36 -23.85 10.43 1.25
CA ASP A 36 -24.26 11.48 0.31
C ASP A 36 -24.58 10.87 -1.08
N PRO A 37 -25.74 11.17 -1.70
CA PRO A 37 -26.07 10.66 -3.02
C PRO A 37 -25.65 11.65 -4.11
N GLY A 38 -24.50 11.43 -4.75
CA GLY A 38 -24.19 12.22 -5.94
C GLY A 38 -22.89 11.90 -6.65
N SER A 39 -22.93 11.02 -7.65
CA SER A 39 -22.16 11.27 -8.88
C SER A 39 -22.79 10.55 -10.07
N ASN A 40 -23.47 11.33 -10.91
CA ASN A 40 -23.82 10.95 -12.28
C ASN A 40 -22.59 11.21 -13.17
N GLY A 41 -21.66 10.26 -13.22
CA GLY A 41 -20.55 10.27 -14.19
C GLY A 41 -20.90 9.49 -15.45
N THR A 42 -20.74 10.10 -16.63
CA THR A 42 -20.82 9.41 -17.93
C THR A 42 -19.86 8.22 -17.95
N PRO A 43 -20.28 7.01 -18.37
CA PRO A 43 -19.43 5.83 -18.33
C PRO A 43 -18.18 6.03 -19.21
N LEU A 44 -16.99 5.84 -18.62
CA LEU A 44 -15.72 5.88 -19.35
C LEU A 44 -15.76 4.90 -20.53
N SER A 45 -15.12 5.30 -21.63
CA SER A 45 -14.88 4.42 -22.79
C SER A 45 -14.15 3.13 -22.35
N LYS A 46 -14.46 2.00 -22.99
CA LYS A 46 -13.82 0.70 -22.73
C LYS A 46 -12.29 0.75 -22.75
N ASN A 47 -11.71 1.62 -23.60
CA ASN A 47 -10.26 1.81 -23.67
C ASN A 47 -9.69 2.48 -22.41
N ALA A 48 -10.39 3.45 -21.85
CA ALA A 48 -9.95 4.15 -20.65
C ALA A 48 -10.05 3.24 -19.40
N GLN A 49 -11.10 2.40 -19.33
CA GLN A 49 -11.20 1.38 -18.28
C GLN A 49 -10.06 0.36 -18.35
N ARG A 50 -9.66 -0.06 -19.57
CA ARG A 50 -8.54 -0.99 -19.74
C ARG A 50 -7.19 -0.37 -19.35
N GLN A 51 -6.91 0.85 -19.78
CA GLN A 51 -5.67 1.55 -19.39
C GLN A 51 -5.55 1.70 -17.89
N ARG A 52 -6.66 2.03 -17.23
CA ARG A 52 -6.70 2.13 -15.77
C ARG A 52 -6.39 0.80 -15.09
N ALA A 53 -7.00 -0.30 -15.54
CA ALA A 53 -6.71 -1.62 -15.00
C ALA A 53 -5.24 -2.05 -15.21
N GLU A 54 -4.66 -1.73 -16.37
CA GLU A 54 -3.24 -1.97 -16.66
C GLU A 54 -2.32 -1.14 -15.74
N ALA A 55 -2.66 0.13 -15.49
CA ALA A 55 -1.92 1.00 -14.59
C ALA A 55 -1.97 0.48 -13.13
N ILE A 56 -3.15 0.10 -12.66
CA ILE A 56 -3.35 -0.49 -11.32
C ILE A 56 -2.49 -1.75 -11.16
N ALA A 57 -2.56 -2.69 -12.11
CA ALA A 57 -1.77 -3.93 -12.07
C ALA A 57 -0.25 -3.67 -12.09
N THR A 58 0.18 -2.61 -12.78
CA THR A 58 1.60 -2.21 -12.86
C THR A 58 2.09 -1.67 -11.52
N VAL A 59 1.27 -0.88 -10.82
CA VAL A 59 1.63 -0.37 -9.49
C VAL A 59 1.60 -1.49 -8.45
N GLU A 60 0.60 -2.38 -8.50
CA GLU A 60 0.53 -3.59 -7.66
C GLU A 60 1.80 -4.46 -7.76
N ALA A 61 2.28 -4.70 -8.99
CA ALA A 61 3.50 -5.48 -9.20
C ALA A 61 4.75 -4.79 -8.62
N GLN A 62 4.80 -3.45 -8.66
CA GLN A 62 5.89 -2.69 -8.08
C GLN A 62 5.85 -2.70 -6.54
N ILE A 63 4.66 -2.68 -5.96
CA ILE A 63 4.45 -2.79 -4.51
C ILE A 63 4.96 -4.15 -4.03
N ALA A 64 4.52 -5.24 -4.65
CA ALA A 64 4.97 -6.59 -4.31
C ALA A 64 6.51 -6.75 -4.43
N ALA A 65 7.12 -6.11 -5.44
CA ALA A 65 8.57 -6.13 -5.59
C ALA A 65 9.30 -5.35 -4.49
N ALA A 66 8.77 -4.19 -4.06
CA ALA A 66 9.33 -3.41 -2.97
C ALA A 66 9.20 -4.14 -1.62
N GLU A 67 8.07 -4.80 -1.36
CA GLU A 67 7.86 -5.62 -0.17
C GLU A 67 8.86 -6.79 -0.11
N ALA A 68 9.05 -7.51 -1.22
CA ALA A 68 10.04 -8.59 -1.29
C ALA A 68 11.49 -8.08 -1.07
N GLN A 69 11.79 -6.86 -1.54
CA GLN A 69 13.10 -6.25 -1.28
C GLN A 69 13.27 -5.89 0.21
N MET A 70 12.23 -5.38 0.88
CA MET A 70 12.28 -5.11 2.33
C MET A 70 12.50 -6.38 3.15
N GLU A 71 11.88 -7.50 2.78
CA GLU A 71 12.10 -8.80 3.43
C GLU A 71 13.56 -9.26 3.26
N ALA A 72 14.10 -9.22 2.03
CA ALA A 72 15.49 -9.57 1.76
C ALA A 72 16.50 -8.68 2.51
N LEU A 73 16.23 -7.37 2.61
CA LEU A 73 17.06 -6.44 3.38
C LEU A 73 16.99 -6.72 4.88
N SER A 74 15.84 -7.15 5.40
CA SER A 74 15.68 -7.55 6.80
C SER A 74 16.53 -8.79 7.13
N GLU A 75 16.53 -9.79 6.25
CA GLU A 75 17.39 -10.98 6.37
C GLU A 75 18.88 -10.60 6.33
N ALA A 76 19.26 -9.76 5.36
CA ALA A 76 20.65 -9.29 5.22
C ALA A 76 21.12 -8.50 6.46
N LEU A 77 20.23 -7.73 7.10
CA LEU A 77 20.53 -7.00 8.32
C LEU A 77 20.78 -7.95 9.50
N GLN A 78 20.00 -9.03 9.59
CA GLN A 78 20.20 -10.08 10.59
C GLN A 78 21.56 -10.78 10.41
N ASP A 79 21.94 -11.10 9.17
CA ASP A 79 23.23 -11.71 8.86
C ASP A 79 24.40 -10.77 9.15
N ALA A 80 24.29 -9.49 8.75
CA ALA A 80 25.30 -8.47 9.04
C ALA A 80 25.48 -8.24 10.55
N THR A 81 24.40 -8.35 11.32
CA THR A 81 24.42 -8.29 12.80
C THR A 81 25.18 -9.46 13.40
N GLN A 82 24.94 -10.69 12.91
CA GLN A 82 25.68 -11.87 13.37
C GLN A 82 27.17 -11.78 13.02
N ALA A 83 27.49 -11.24 11.85
CA ALA A 83 28.87 -10.98 11.42
C ALA A 83 29.51 -9.76 12.09
N GLN A 84 28.77 -9.00 12.92
CA GLN A 84 29.20 -7.76 13.56
C GLN A 84 29.76 -6.72 12.57
N SER A 85 29.21 -6.70 11.34
CA SER A 85 29.67 -5.81 10.27
C SER A 85 28.89 -4.49 10.29
N PHE A 86 29.36 -3.53 11.07
CA PHE A 86 28.68 -2.25 11.28
C PHE A 86 28.50 -1.42 10.00
N ASP A 87 29.50 -1.40 9.12
CA ASP A 87 29.41 -0.69 7.83
C ASP A 87 28.29 -1.29 6.96
N ARG A 88 28.18 -2.62 6.94
CA ARG A 88 27.15 -3.36 6.20
C ARG A 88 25.76 -3.11 6.81
N ILE A 89 25.64 -3.09 8.14
CA ILE A 89 24.40 -2.76 8.83
C ILE A 89 23.93 -1.36 8.44
N GLN A 90 24.83 -0.38 8.41
CA GLN A 90 24.47 0.99 8.05
C GLN A 90 24.01 1.09 6.58
N GLU A 91 24.73 0.46 5.65
CA GLU A 91 24.37 0.40 4.23
C GLU A 91 22.96 -0.20 4.04
N ILE A 92 22.72 -1.37 4.64
CA ILE A 92 21.43 -2.08 4.55
C ILE A 92 20.30 -1.25 5.18
N SER A 93 20.57 -0.58 6.31
CA SER A 93 19.56 0.26 6.98
C SER A 93 19.13 1.45 6.10
N LEU A 94 20.08 2.06 5.37
CA LEU A 94 19.77 3.14 4.43
C LEU A 94 18.96 2.63 3.23
N GLU A 95 19.31 1.45 2.70
CA GLU A 95 18.58 0.84 1.59
C GLU A 95 17.16 0.42 2.01
N TYR A 96 17.00 -0.09 3.23
CA TYR A 96 15.71 -0.43 3.81
C TYR A 96 14.80 0.81 3.90
N ALA A 97 15.30 1.91 4.48
CA ALA A 97 14.54 3.15 4.60
C ALA A 97 14.18 3.75 3.22
N ALA A 98 15.06 3.63 2.22
CA ALA A 98 14.77 4.07 0.86
C ALA A 98 13.68 3.21 0.20
N THR A 99 13.70 1.89 0.44
CA THR A 99 12.69 0.95 -0.08
C THR A 99 11.34 1.16 0.58
N GLU A 100 11.32 1.43 1.89
CA GLU A 100 10.11 1.79 2.64
C GLU A 100 9.48 3.08 2.09
N ALA A 101 10.27 4.14 1.90
CA ALA A 101 9.78 5.39 1.30
C ALA A 101 9.23 5.20 -0.12
N LYS A 102 9.85 4.31 -0.91
CA LYS A 102 9.36 3.93 -2.24
C LYS A 102 8.04 3.18 -2.16
N LEU A 103 7.91 2.25 -1.21
CA LEU A 103 6.67 1.53 -0.97
C LEU A 103 5.54 2.52 -0.64
N GLU A 104 5.75 3.46 0.28
CA GLU A 104 4.77 4.50 0.61
C GLU A 104 4.32 5.31 -0.61
N GLN A 105 5.24 5.70 -1.49
CA GLN A 105 4.93 6.42 -2.73
C GLN A 105 4.09 5.58 -3.70
N LEU A 106 4.41 4.30 -3.85
CA LEU A 106 3.66 3.40 -4.72
C LEU A 106 2.24 3.17 -4.20
N MET A 107 2.09 3.07 -2.87
CA MET A 107 0.79 2.89 -2.21
C MET A 107 -0.09 4.13 -2.41
N ALA A 108 0.46 5.34 -2.23
CA ALA A 108 -0.25 6.59 -2.53
C ALA A 108 -0.62 6.72 -4.01
N SER A 109 0.26 6.28 -4.92
CA SER A 109 -0.04 6.24 -6.36
C SER A 109 -1.16 5.26 -6.68
N TRP A 110 -1.18 4.09 -6.04
CA TRP A 110 -2.24 3.11 -6.22
C TRP A 110 -3.58 3.65 -5.70
N GLU A 111 -3.58 4.32 -4.55
CA GLU A 111 -4.79 4.92 -3.95
C GLU A 111 -5.38 5.98 -4.89
N THR A 112 -4.53 6.82 -5.48
CA THR A 112 -4.95 7.83 -6.47
C THR A 112 -5.59 7.20 -7.71
N LEU A 113 -5.03 6.08 -8.21
CA LEU A 113 -5.58 5.35 -9.37
C LEU A 113 -6.92 4.67 -9.07
N LEU A 114 -7.24 4.43 -7.81
CA LEU A 114 -8.53 3.90 -7.36
C LEU A 114 -9.60 4.98 -7.18
N ASP A 115 -9.22 6.19 -6.84
CA ASP A 115 -10.15 7.31 -6.63
C ASP A 115 -10.58 8.01 -7.94
N GLU A 116 -9.83 7.81 -9.04
CA GLU A 116 -10.21 8.25 -10.41
C GLU A 116 -11.41 7.47 -11.01
#